data_AF-A0A920EZJ3-F1
#
_entry.id   AF-A0A920EZJ3-F1
#
_cell.length_a   1.000
_cell.length_b   1.000
_cell.length_c   1.000
_cell.angle_alpha   90.00
_cell.angle_beta   90.00
_cell.angle_gamma   90.00
#
_symmetry.space_group_name_H-M   'P 1'
#
loop_
_entity.id
_entity.type
_entity.pdbx_description
1 polymer ?
#
loop_
_entity_poly.entity_id
_entity_poly.type
_entity_poly.pdbx_seq_one_letter_code
_entity_poly.pdbx_strand_id
1 'polypeptide(L)'
;MVTHNSRLVTQILELVAFGFFVLTYKSTLAAGPHSLLLCPDSNSAILCTEVCKPLGQISYSINSEELEVIKNEKGQIEKSNFKDCKVQSKHEWLCNKVRYDENRRMFNGYEVVQMVNGILSKQSFVFEKSQDKWKEVFQCSKVSFFGKEN
;
A
#
# COMPACT_ATOMS: atom_id res chain seq x y z
N MET A 1 -30.85 -31.74 -38.28
CA MET A 1 -31.25 -31.17 -36.97
C MET A 1 -30.08 -31.17 -35.95
N VAL A 2 -28.82 -31.00 -36.38
CA VAL A 2 -27.63 -31.14 -35.50
C VAL A 2 -26.77 -29.85 -35.46
N THR A 3 -27.00 -28.91 -36.37
CA THR A 3 -26.20 -27.67 -36.50
C THR A 3 -26.61 -26.55 -35.54
N HIS A 4 -27.83 -26.59 -34.99
CA HIS A 4 -28.34 -25.51 -34.14
C HIS A 4 -27.88 -25.61 -32.67
N ASN A 5 -27.59 -26.84 -32.19
CA ASN A 5 -27.12 -27.08 -30.82
C ASN A 5 -25.65 -26.71 -30.62
N SER A 6 -24.78 -26.87 -31.63
CA SER A 6 -23.35 -26.58 -31.45
C SER A 6 -23.07 -25.10 -31.26
N ARG A 7 -23.80 -24.23 -31.98
CA ARG A 7 -23.66 -22.76 -31.94
C ARG A 7 -24.10 -22.16 -30.60
N LEU A 8 -25.15 -22.73 -30.01
CA LEU A 8 -25.70 -22.30 -28.73
C LEU A 8 -24.77 -22.70 -27.57
N VAL A 9 -24.15 -23.89 -27.65
CA VAL A 9 -23.13 -24.35 -26.70
C VAL A 9 -21.86 -23.50 -26.79
N THR A 10 -21.44 -23.06 -27.98
CA THR A 10 -20.26 -22.17 -28.13
C THR A 10 -20.52 -20.79 -27.54
N GLN A 11 -21.70 -20.20 -27.77
CA GLN A 11 -22.07 -18.90 -27.20
C GLN A 11 -22.17 -18.92 -25.67
N ILE A 12 -22.70 -19.99 -25.08
CA ILE A 12 -22.74 -20.14 -23.61
C ILE A 12 -21.32 -20.28 -23.05
N LEU A 13 -20.45 -21.05 -23.72
CA LEU A 13 -19.06 -21.22 -23.30
C LEU A 13 -18.27 -19.90 -23.34
N GLU A 14 -18.48 -19.08 -24.37
CA GLU A 14 -17.90 -17.74 -24.45
C GLU A 14 -18.43 -16.82 -23.35
N LEU A 15 -19.74 -16.82 -23.06
CA LEU A 15 -20.33 -16.01 -21.98
C LEU A 15 -19.79 -16.40 -20.59
N VAL A 16 -19.58 -17.70 -20.34
CA VAL A 16 -18.98 -18.18 -19.10
C VAL A 16 -17.50 -17.79 -19.03
N ALA A 17 -16.76 -17.87 -20.14
CA ALA A 17 -15.36 -17.45 -20.20
C ALA A 17 -15.19 -15.93 -19.99
N PHE A 18 -16.05 -15.10 -20.61
CA PHE A 18 -16.06 -13.65 -20.39
C PHE A 18 -16.51 -13.29 -18.97
N GLY A 19 -17.52 -13.98 -18.42
CA GLY A 19 -17.96 -13.77 -17.03
C GLY A 19 -16.90 -14.13 -15.98
N PHE A 20 -16.11 -15.18 -16.20
CA PHE A 20 -15.02 -15.57 -15.32
C PHE A 20 -13.82 -14.61 -15.39
N PHE A 21 -13.58 -14.00 -16.56
CA PHE A 21 -12.50 -13.03 -16.76
C PHE A 21 -12.75 -11.71 -16.00
N VAL A 22 -14.00 -11.28 -15.88
CA VAL A 22 -14.37 -10.06 -15.14
C VAL A 22 -14.31 -10.27 -13.62
N LEU A 23 -14.58 -11.49 -13.13
CA LEU A 23 -14.62 -11.78 -11.69
C LEU A 23 -13.25 -12.04 -11.04
N THR A 24 -12.19 -12.26 -11.82
CA THR A 24 -10.86 -12.65 -11.29
C THR A 24 -9.84 -11.51 -11.26
N TYR A 25 -10.19 -10.31 -11.73
CA TYR A 25 -9.28 -9.16 -11.75
C TYR A 25 -9.24 -8.40 -10.42
N LYS A 26 -9.03 -9.09 -9.30
CA LYS A 26 -8.47 -8.43 -8.11
C LYS A 26 -6.97 -8.30 -8.33
N SER A 27 -6.55 -7.20 -8.96
CA SER A 27 -5.14 -6.89 -9.16
C SER A 27 -4.48 -6.57 -7.82
N THR A 28 -3.93 -7.59 -7.15
CA THR A 28 -3.08 -7.39 -5.97
C THR A 28 -1.68 -7.02 -6.43
N LEU A 29 -1.18 -5.89 -5.95
CA LEU A 29 0.12 -5.32 -6.29
C LEU A 29 1.05 -5.49 -5.10
N ALA A 30 1.98 -6.43 -5.22
CA ALA A 30 3.01 -6.67 -4.20
C ALA A 30 4.37 -6.13 -4.66
N ALA A 31 5.10 -5.51 -3.75
CA ALA A 31 6.49 -5.14 -3.94
C ALA A 31 7.39 -5.90 -2.96
N GLY A 32 8.55 -6.32 -3.45
CA GLY A 32 9.56 -7.02 -2.67
C GLY A 32 10.17 -6.14 -1.56
N PRO A 33 11.14 -6.66 -0.80
CA PRO A 33 11.81 -5.87 0.22
C PRO A 33 12.66 -4.75 -0.41
N HIS A 34 12.33 -3.51 -0.08
CA HIS A 34 13.07 -2.30 -0.47
C HIS A 34 13.73 -1.68 0.76
N SER A 35 14.75 -0.83 0.53
CA SER A 35 15.39 -0.09 1.63
C SER A 35 14.40 0.90 2.22
N LEU A 36 14.20 0.82 3.54
CA LEU A 36 13.43 1.79 4.30
C LEU A 36 14.37 2.84 4.88
N LEU A 37 14.04 4.10 4.65
CA LEU A 37 14.78 5.25 5.13
C LEU A 37 13.95 6.05 6.15
N LEU A 38 14.63 6.58 7.17
CA LEU A 38 14.09 7.54 8.12
C LEU A 38 14.45 8.96 7.65
N CYS A 39 13.45 9.83 7.55
CA CYS A 39 13.61 11.20 7.08
C CYS A 39 13.43 12.21 8.21
N PRO A 40 14.06 13.39 8.13
CA PRO A 40 13.96 14.43 9.14
C PRO A 40 12.60 15.14 9.14
N ASP A 41 11.92 15.21 7.99
CA ASP A 41 10.66 15.93 7.80
C ASP A 41 9.80 15.28 6.71
N SER A 42 8.55 15.75 6.58
CA SER A 42 7.57 15.23 5.62
C SER A 42 7.98 15.46 4.16
N ASN A 43 8.52 16.63 3.80
CA ASN A 43 8.96 16.93 2.44
C ASN A 43 10.08 15.98 1.99
N SER A 44 11.06 15.77 2.86
CA SER A 44 12.15 14.84 2.65
C SER A 44 11.65 13.40 2.45
N ALA A 45 10.61 12.98 3.19
CA ALA A 45 9.99 11.68 3.01
C ALA A 45 9.19 11.55 1.71
N ILE A 46 8.40 12.56 1.35
CA ILE A 46 7.59 12.56 0.12
C ILE A 46 8.48 12.45 -1.13
N LEU A 47 9.59 13.19 -1.15
CA LEU A 47 10.54 13.19 -2.26
C LEU A 47 11.62 12.11 -2.13
N CYS A 48 11.70 11.44 -0.99
CA CYS A 48 12.73 10.47 -0.61
C CYS A 48 14.15 10.95 -0.96
N THR A 49 14.50 12.11 -0.39
CA THR A 49 15.76 12.81 -0.63
C THR A 49 16.93 12.16 0.10
N GLU A 50 18.16 12.52 -0.28
CA GLU A 50 19.40 11.90 0.23
C GLU A 50 19.69 12.18 1.71
N VAL A 51 18.99 13.14 2.32
CA VAL A 51 19.10 13.42 3.76
C VAL A 51 18.48 12.31 4.63
N CYS A 52 17.66 11.45 4.04
CA CYS A 52 17.05 10.32 4.74
C CYS A 52 18.08 9.21 5.00
N LYS A 53 18.07 8.65 6.21
CA LYS A 53 19.06 7.68 6.69
C LYS A 53 18.52 6.25 6.64
N PRO A 54 19.35 5.23 6.37
CA PRO A 54 18.93 3.84 6.41
C PRO A 54 18.31 3.46 7.76
N LEU A 55 17.15 2.81 7.72
CA LEU A 55 16.42 2.35 8.90
C LEU A 55 16.20 0.83 8.89
N GLY A 56 15.91 0.26 7.72
CA GLY A 56 15.62 -1.17 7.60
C GLY A 56 15.16 -1.57 6.22
N GLN A 57 14.25 -2.54 6.16
CA GLN A 57 13.58 -2.96 4.93
C GLN A 57 12.07 -2.84 5.06
N ILE A 58 11.41 -2.60 3.93
CA ILE A 58 9.96 -2.53 3.83
C ILE A 58 9.49 -3.31 2.62
N SER A 59 8.41 -4.08 2.78
CA SER A 59 7.63 -4.64 1.69
C SER A 59 6.17 -4.28 1.89
N TYR A 60 5.40 -4.33 0.80
CA TYR A 60 3.99 -4.02 0.88
C TYR A 60 3.19 -4.80 -0.16
N SER A 61 1.91 -4.96 0.11
CA SER A 61 0.91 -5.52 -0.78
C SER A 61 -0.33 -4.62 -0.73
N ILE A 62 -0.77 -4.13 -1.88
CA ILE A 62 -1.97 -3.31 -1.99
C ILE A 62 -2.96 -3.97 -2.94
N ASN A 63 -4.21 -4.09 -2.51
CA ASN A 63 -5.33 -4.48 -3.36
C ASN A 63 -6.19 -3.25 -3.67
N SER A 64 -7.43 -3.41 -4.16
CA SER A 64 -8.28 -2.28 -4.54
C SER A 64 -8.51 -1.25 -3.44
N GLU A 65 -8.45 -1.63 -2.16
CA GLU A 65 -8.79 -0.74 -1.02
C GLU A 65 -7.96 -0.97 0.25
N GLU A 66 -7.18 -2.05 0.33
CA GLU A 66 -6.43 -2.41 1.52
C GLU A 66 -4.93 -2.50 1.20
N LEU A 67 -4.12 -1.96 2.11
CA LEU A 67 -2.67 -1.98 2.06
C LEU A 67 -2.15 -2.71 3.30
N GLU A 68 -1.39 -3.78 3.07
CA GLU A 68 -0.52 -4.41 4.05
C GLU A 68 0.90 -3.89 3.87
N VAL A 69 1.51 -3.42 4.96
CA VAL A 69 2.92 -3.03 5.04
C VAL A 69 3.62 -3.94 6.01
N ILE A 70 4.74 -4.53 5.59
CA ILE A 70 5.63 -5.31 6.43
C ILE A 70 6.95 -4.58 6.51
N LYS A 71 7.37 -4.25 7.72
CA LYS A 71 8.60 -3.55 8.01
C LYS A 71 9.54 -4.47 8.79
N ASN A 72 10.81 -4.48 8.43
CA ASN A 72 11.86 -5.16 9.19
C ASN A 72 12.93 -4.14 9.61
N GLU A 73 13.02 -3.89 10.91
CA GLU A 73 14.04 -3.04 11.52
C GLU A 73 14.89 -3.88 12.47
N LYS A 74 16.16 -4.10 12.12
CA LYS A 74 17.13 -4.85 12.97
C LYS A 74 16.61 -6.22 13.44
N GLY A 75 15.86 -6.93 12.59
CA GLY A 75 15.30 -8.25 12.90
C GLY A 75 13.92 -8.21 13.59
N GLN A 76 13.41 -7.04 13.95
CA GLN A 76 12.04 -6.88 14.42
C GLN A 76 11.10 -6.64 13.24
N ILE A 77 10.12 -7.53 13.10
CA ILE A 77 9.11 -7.46 12.04
C ILE A 77 7.86 -6.79 12.60
N GLU A 78 7.45 -5.68 11.99
CA GLU A 78 6.21 -4.98 12.28
C GLU A 78 5.28 -5.09 11.06
N LYS A 79 4.02 -5.46 11.31
CA LYS A 79 2.98 -5.50 10.28
C LYS A 79 1.95 -4.40 10.54
N SER A 80 1.57 -3.69 9.49
CA SER A 80 0.57 -2.63 9.55
C SER A 80 -0.42 -2.78 8.41
N ASN A 81 -1.70 -2.79 8.74
CA ASN A 81 -2.79 -2.79 7.77
C ASN A 81 -3.49 -1.44 7.73
N PHE A 82 -3.82 -1.01 6.52
CA PHE A 82 -4.58 0.17 6.17
C PHE A 82 -5.77 -0.24 5.32
N LYS A 83 -6.89 0.44 5.51
CA LYS A 83 -8.16 0.22 4.80
C LYS A 83 -8.58 1.49 4.09
N ASP A 84 -9.59 1.37 3.23
CA ASP A 84 -10.20 2.49 2.51
C ASP A 84 -9.18 3.31 1.70
N CYS A 85 -8.17 2.63 1.16
CA CYS A 85 -7.14 3.22 0.31
C CYS A 85 -7.74 3.69 -1.02
N LYS A 86 -7.30 4.86 -1.48
CA LYS A 86 -7.61 5.39 -2.81
C LYS A 86 -6.53 4.92 -3.79
N VAL A 87 -6.85 3.90 -4.58
CA VAL A 87 -5.92 3.32 -5.55
C VAL A 87 -6.25 3.80 -6.96
N GLN A 88 -5.36 4.59 -7.56
CA GLN A 88 -5.50 5.05 -8.95
C GLN A 88 -4.73 4.15 -9.91
N SER A 89 -3.51 3.76 -9.52
CA SER A 89 -2.66 2.86 -10.29
C SER A 89 -1.67 2.13 -9.39
N LYS A 90 -0.83 1.27 -9.98
CA LYS A 90 0.30 0.62 -9.30
C LYS A 90 1.25 1.60 -8.61
N HIS A 91 1.39 2.79 -9.18
CA HIS A 91 2.38 3.81 -8.78
C HIS A 91 1.76 5.04 -8.15
N GLU A 92 0.42 5.06 -8.02
CA GLU A 92 -0.34 6.18 -7.49
C GLU A 92 -1.48 5.65 -6.62
N TRP A 93 -1.28 5.77 -5.31
CA TRP A 93 -2.29 5.43 -4.31
C TRP A 93 -2.02 6.14 -2.99
N LEU A 94 -3.08 6.29 -2.20
CA LEU A 94 -3.06 6.96 -0.90
C LEU A 94 -3.91 6.18 0.10
N CYS A 95 -3.32 5.88 1.25
CA CYS A 95 -3.96 5.23 2.38
C CYS A 95 -3.80 6.09 3.62
N ASN A 96 -4.84 6.18 4.43
CA ASN A 96 -4.80 6.85 5.72
C ASN A 96 -5.36 5.93 6.80
N LYS A 97 -4.83 6.04 8.00
CA LYS A 97 -5.29 5.29 9.16
C LYS A 97 -5.38 6.22 10.35
N VAL A 98 -6.58 6.30 10.92
CA VAL A 98 -6.77 6.94 12.23
C VAL A 98 -6.37 5.93 13.30
N ARG A 99 -5.58 6.37 14.28
CA ARG A 99 -5.23 5.61 15.48
C ARG A 99 -6.15 6.06 16.60
N TYR A 100 -6.85 5.09 17.19
CA TYR A 100 -7.71 5.30 18.33
C TYR A 100 -7.23 4.38 19.46
N ASP A 101 -7.08 4.94 20.66
CA ASP A 101 -6.84 4.15 21.87
C ASP A 101 -8.20 3.72 22.42
N GLU A 102 -8.56 2.46 22.20
CA GLU A 102 -9.84 1.91 22.65
C GLU A 102 -9.98 1.90 24.19
N ASN A 103 -8.86 1.71 24.91
CA ASN A 103 -8.87 1.66 26.36
C ASN A 103 -9.17 3.03 26.95
N ARG A 104 -8.58 4.07 26.36
CA ARG A 104 -8.78 5.47 26.79
C ARG A 104 -9.94 6.15 26.09
N ARG A 105 -10.56 5.50 25.09
CA ARG A 105 -11.59 6.05 24.21
C ARG A 105 -11.22 7.42 23.66
N MET A 106 -9.99 7.55 23.18
CA MET A 106 -9.47 8.81 22.67
C MET A 106 -8.73 8.62 21.37
N PHE A 107 -8.84 9.63 20.51
CA PHE A 107 -8.00 9.75 19.32
C PHE A 107 -6.53 9.78 19.74
N ASN A 108 -5.74 8.90 19.13
CA ASN A 108 -4.32 8.69 19.45
C ASN A 108 -3.38 9.14 18.32
N GLY A 109 -3.92 9.58 17.19
CA GLY A 109 -3.14 10.07 16.07
C GLY A 109 -3.60 9.57 14.71
N TYR A 110 -2.78 9.77 13.69
CA TYR A 110 -3.03 9.31 12.35
C TYR A 110 -1.74 8.93 11.63
N GLU A 111 -1.88 8.06 10.65
CA GLU A 111 -0.82 7.68 9.73
C GLU A 111 -1.30 7.87 8.30
N VAL A 112 -0.41 8.35 7.44
CA VAL A 112 -0.63 8.48 6.00
C VAL A 112 0.46 7.70 5.29
N VAL A 113 0.08 6.86 4.34
CA VAL A 113 1.00 6.13 3.47
C VAL A 113 0.58 6.38 2.03
N GLN A 114 1.52 6.73 1.16
CA GLN A 114 1.24 6.97 -0.25
C GLN A 114 2.35 6.44 -1.13
N MET A 115 1.97 6.14 -2.36
CA MET A 115 2.87 5.88 -3.48
C MET A 115 2.66 6.95 -4.53
N VAL A 116 3.73 7.62 -4.92
CA VAL A 116 3.72 8.59 -6.02
C VAL A 116 4.99 8.39 -6.83
N ASN A 117 4.87 8.14 -8.13
CA ASN A 117 6.01 7.95 -9.04
C ASN A 117 7.03 6.91 -8.56
N GLY A 118 6.54 5.85 -7.90
CA GLY A 118 7.37 4.78 -7.36
C GLY A 118 8.15 5.14 -6.09
N ILE A 119 7.79 6.24 -5.44
CA ILE A 119 8.26 6.59 -4.10
C ILE A 119 7.15 6.28 -3.11
N LEU A 120 7.44 5.35 -2.19
CA LEU A 120 6.60 5.12 -1.02
C LEU A 120 7.00 6.10 0.07
N SER A 121 6.05 6.84 0.62
CA SER A 121 6.27 7.68 1.81
C SER A 121 5.25 7.37 2.90
N LYS A 122 5.71 7.36 4.15
CA LYS A 122 4.89 7.17 5.34
C LYS A 122 5.11 8.34 6.30
N GLN A 123 4.01 8.88 6.80
CA GLN A 123 3.99 9.96 7.79
C GLN A 123 3.14 9.50 8.96
N SER A 124 3.68 9.55 10.17
CA SER A 124 3.00 9.11 11.39
C SER A 124 2.99 10.25 12.39
N PHE A 125 1.81 10.56 12.92
CA PHE A 125 1.59 11.60 13.93
C PHE A 125 0.82 10.95 15.08
N VAL A 126 1.50 10.57 16.17
CA VAL A 126 0.93 9.75 17.25
C VAL A 126 1.23 10.34 18.62
N PHE A 127 0.29 10.24 19.58
CA PHE A 127 0.54 10.60 20.97
C PHE A 127 1.22 9.44 21.73
N GLU A 128 2.33 9.71 22.40
CA GLU A 128 3.05 8.66 23.15
C GLU A 128 2.48 8.45 24.56
N LYS A 129 2.08 9.53 25.25
CA LYS A 129 1.65 9.47 26.67
C LYS A 129 0.59 10.52 27.07
N SER A 130 0.74 11.78 26.62
CA SER A 130 -0.21 12.89 26.78
C SER A 130 -0.46 13.60 25.44
N GLN A 131 -1.58 14.32 25.31
CA GLN A 131 -1.93 15.07 24.10
C GLN A 131 -1.03 16.29 23.83
N ASP A 132 -0.06 16.55 24.70
CA ASP A 132 0.74 17.79 24.69
C ASP A 132 1.88 17.77 23.66
N LYS A 133 2.25 16.59 23.15
CA LYS A 133 3.32 16.46 22.14
C LYS A 133 3.06 15.33 21.15
N TRP A 134 3.09 15.70 19.88
CA TRP A 134 3.07 14.76 18.78
C TRP A 134 4.44 14.11 18.62
N LYS A 135 4.44 12.78 18.50
CA LYS A 135 5.58 12.07 17.95
C LYS A 135 5.38 11.96 16.44
N GLU A 136 6.23 12.65 15.71
CA GLU A 136 6.24 12.68 14.26
C GLU A 136 7.33 11.74 13.74
N VAL A 137 6.94 10.86 12.82
CA VAL A 137 7.88 9.92 12.17
C VAL A 137 7.64 9.95 10.67
N PHE A 138 8.70 10.28 9.93
CA PHE A 138 8.68 10.37 8.48
C PHE A 138 9.60 9.32 7.88
N GLN A 139 9.09 8.53 6.95
CA GLN A 139 9.82 7.42 6.34
C GLN A 139 9.57 7.38 4.84
N CYS A 140 10.54 6.86 4.09
CA CYS A 140 10.39 6.66 2.66
C CYS A 140 11.09 5.40 2.14
N SER A 141 10.72 5.00 0.93
CA SER A 141 11.41 3.95 0.19
C SER A 141 11.29 4.21 -1.31
N LYS A 142 12.42 4.05 -2.03
CA LYS A 142 12.44 4.07 -3.49
C LYS A 142 12.11 2.66 -3.99
N VAL A 143 10.95 2.53 -4.62
CA VAL A 143 10.44 1.25 -5.09
C VAL A 143 10.75 1.15 -6.58
N SER A 144 11.79 0.39 -6.92
CA SER A 144 12.09 0.06 -8.30
C SER A 144 11.14 -1.04 -8.77
N PHE A 145 10.20 -0.70 -9.64
CA PHE A 145 9.42 -1.71 -10.33
C PHE A 145 10.28 -2.29 -11.44
N PHE A 146 10.57 -3.59 -11.37
CA PHE A 146 11.09 -4.32 -12.51
C PHE A 146 10.07 -4.17 -13.64
N GLY A 147 10.41 -3.38 -14.66
CA GLY A 147 9.50 -3.00 -15.74
C GLY A 147 9.69 -1.59 -16.32
N LYS A 148 10.91 -1.03 -16.30
CA LYS A 148 11.28 -0.04 -17.33
C LYS A 148 11.54 -0.83 -18.62
N GLU A 149 10.51 -1.05 -19.41
CA GLU A 149 10.73 -1.15 -20.85
C GLU A 149 11.12 0.26 -21.30
N ASN A 150 12.42 0.44 -21.58
CA ASN A 150 12.91 1.57 -22.37
C ASN A 150 12.47 1.39 -23.82
#